data_AF-A0A9P5TYV8-F1
#
_entry.id   AF-A0A9P5TYV8-F1
#
_cell.length_a   1.000
_cell.length_b   1.000
_cell.length_c   1.000
_cell.angle_alpha   90.00
_cell.angle_beta   90.00
_cell.angle_gamma   90.00
#
_symmetry.space_group_name_H-M   'P 1'
#
loop_
_entity.id
_entity.type
_entity.pdbx_description
1 polymer ?
#
loop_
_entity_poly.entity_id
_entity_poly.type
_entity_poly.pdbx_seq_one_letter_code
_entity_poly.pdbx_strand_id
1 'polypeptide(L)'
;GTPRTKAETITALKTKFLTAQTPGSGSKIKQMHTESGVKDTYQNFFIERLLNSYKRRRGVSANSAHEAIADLYPDTMSPVWRI
;
A
#
# COMPACT_ATOMS: atom_id res chain seq x y z
N GLY A 1 4.53 5.35 25.24
CA GLY A 1 4.03 5.27 23.84
C GLY A 1 2.54 5.04 23.90
N THR A 2 1.76 5.83 23.17
CA THR A 2 0.30 5.67 23.14
C THR A 2 -0.06 4.32 22.52
N PRO A 3 -0.92 3.51 23.15
CA PRO A 3 -1.38 2.26 22.55
C PRO A 3 -2.11 2.58 21.24
N ARG A 4 -1.62 2.06 20.13
CA ARG A 4 -2.32 2.21 18.84
C ARG A 4 -3.56 1.34 18.87
N THR A 5 -4.68 1.91 18.45
CA THR A 5 -5.91 1.13 18.30
C THR A 5 -5.89 0.34 16.99
N LYS A 6 -6.68 -0.74 16.94
CA LYS A 6 -6.89 -1.52 15.73
C LYS A 6 -7.40 -0.64 14.57
N ALA A 7 -8.31 0.29 14.87
CA ALA A 7 -8.88 1.22 13.89
C ALA A 7 -7.84 2.17 13.29
N GLU A 8 -6.94 2.73 14.11
CA GLU A 8 -5.84 3.58 13.64
C GLU A 8 -4.86 2.80 12.76
N THR A 9 -4.57 1.55 13.13
CA THR A 9 -3.67 0.68 12.36
C THR A 9 -4.27 0.33 11.00
N ILE A 10 -5.54 -0.05 10.96
CA ILE A 10 -6.28 -0.30 9.71
C ILE A 10 -6.27 0.97 8.85
N THR A 11 -6.59 2.13 9.42
CA THR A 11 -6.60 3.40 8.69
C THR A 11 -5.23 3.71 8.08
N ALA A 12 -4.15 3.53 8.84
CA ALA A 12 -2.79 3.72 8.33
C ALA A 12 -2.45 2.75 7.18
N LEU A 13 -2.85 1.47 7.28
CA LEU A 13 -2.67 0.48 6.22
C LEU A 13 -3.47 0.85 4.96
N LYS A 14 -4.71 1.36 5.11
CA LYS A 14 -5.53 1.84 3.97
C LYS A 14 -4.84 3.01 3.26
N THR A 15 -4.43 4.02 4.03
CA THR A 15 -3.79 5.22 3.50
C THR A 15 -2.50 4.90 2.75
N LYS A 16 -1.70 3.95 3.25
CA LYS A 16 -0.48 3.50 2.56
C LYS A 16 -0.78 2.85 1.21
N PHE A 17 -1.77 1.98 1.16
CA PHE A 17 -2.16 1.30 -0.08
C PHE A 17 -2.72 2.26 -1.12
N LEU A 18 -3.62 3.17 -0.71
CA LEU A 18 -4.15 4.20 -1.59
C LEU A 18 -3.04 5.13 -2.12
N THR A 19 -2.07 5.48 -1.27
CA THR A 19 -0.92 6.27 -1.71
C THR A 19 -0.08 5.51 -2.73
N ALA A 20 0.08 4.20 -2.56
CA ALA A 20 0.80 3.33 -3.49
C ALA A 20 0.19 3.24 -4.89
N GLN A 21 -1.11 3.53 -5.02
CA GLN A 21 -1.80 3.64 -6.31
C GLN A 21 -1.41 4.89 -7.11
N THR A 22 -0.74 5.86 -6.48
CA THR A 22 -0.24 7.02 -7.20
C THR A 22 1.17 6.73 -7.74
N PRO A 23 1.46 7.00 -9.03
CA PRO A 23 2.80 6.89 -9.58
C PRO A 23 3.81 7.76 -8.81
N GLY A 24 5.03 7.26 -8.58
CA GLY A 24 6.09 8.01 -7.90
C GLY A 24 5.95 8.11 -6.37
N SER A 25 4.94 7.47 -5.78
CA SER A 25 4.65 7.50 -4.34
C SER A 25 5.59 6.65 -3.45
N GLY A 26 6.54 5.90 -4.03
CA GLY A 26 7.39 4.97 -3.30
C GLY A 26 8.16 5.59 -2.13
N SER A 27 8.67 6.81 -2.29
CA SER A 27 9.37 7.54 -1.22
C SER A 27 8.42 7.94 -0.09
N LYS A 28 7.20 8.36 -0.43
CA LYS A 28 6.15 8.74 0.53
C LYS A 28 5.69 7.55 1.37
N ILE A 29 5.61 6.36 0.77
CA ILE A 29 5.25 5.13 1.49
C ILE A 29 6.34 4.73 2.49
N LYS A 30 7.61 4.80 2.09
CA LYS A 30 8.73 4.56 3.02
C LYS A 30 8.67 5.52 4.20
N GLN A 31 8.40 6.80 3.95
CA GLN A 31 8.22 7.80 5.01
C GLN A 31 7.05 7.43 5.94
N MET A 32 5.87 7.08 5.37
CA MET A 32 4.71 6.67 6.16
C MET A 32 4.98 5.41 7.00
N HIS A 33 5.80 4.46 6.52
CA HIS A 33 6.22 3.31 7.33
C HIS A 33 7.07 3.72 8.52
N THR A 34 8.02 4.64 8.32
CA THR A 34 8.87 5.17 9.40
C THR A 34 8.04 5.95 10.42
N GLU A 35 7.17 6.84 9.97
CA GLU A 35 6.35 7.70 10.85
C GLU A 35 5.32 6.91 11.66
N SER A 36 4.61 5.97 11.02
CA SER A 36 3.60 5.17 11.71
C SER A 36 4.18 4.02 12.53
N GLY A 37 5.39 3.53 12.18
CA GLY A 37 5.95 2.30 12.74
C GLY A 37 5.06 1.07 12.51
N VAL A 38 4.17 1.11 11.51
CA VAL A 38 3.25 0.02 11.16
C VAL A 38 3.70 -0.54 9.81
N LYS A 39 4.00 -1.83 9.77
CA LYS A 39 4.33 -2.57 8.55
C LYS A 39 3.53 -3.88 8.54
N ASP A 40 2.67 -4.03 7.54
CA ASP A 40 2.03 -5.30 7.24
C ASP A 40 2.81 -5.95 6.09
N THR A 41 3.43 -7.10 6.35
CA THR A 41 4.28 -7.79 5.36
C THR A 41 3.47 -8.29 4.17
N TYR A 42 2.24 -8.75 4.41
CA TYR A 42 1.32 -9.19 3.37
C TYR A 42 0.96 -8.03 2.45
N GLN A 43 0.53 -6.89 2.99
CA GLN A 43 0.24 -5.69 2.21
C GLN A 43 1.48 -5.13 1.50
N ASN A 44 2.66 -5.21 2.13
CA ASN A 44 3.91 -4.74 1.54
C ASN A 44 4.24 -5.46 0.22
N PHE A 45 3.91 -6.74 0.09
CA PHE A 45 4.06 -7.48 -1.17
C PHE A 45 3.24 -6.85 -2.31
N PHE A 46 1.97 -6.50 -2.06
CA PHE A 46 1.11 -5.86 -3.06
C PHE A 46 1.57 -4.43 -3.38
N ILE A 47 1.97 -3.66 -2.37
CA ILE A 47 2.52 -2.32 -2.52
C ILE A 47 3.78 -2.35 -3.39
N GLU A 48 4.72 -3.26 -3.13
CA GLU A 48 5.94 -3.38 -3.93
C GLU A 48 5.63 -3.78 -5.38
N ARG A 49 4.68 -4.70 -5.58
CA ARG A 49 4.22 -5.09 -6.92
C ARG A 49 3.61 -3.91 -7.68
N LEU A 50 2.82 -3.08 -7.00
CA LEU A 50 2.21 -1.87 -7.56
C LEU A 50 3.28 -0.80 -7.89
N LEU A 51 4.22 -0.53 -6.99
CA LEU A 51 5.31 0.41 -7.25
C LEU A 51 6.21 -0.06 -8.40
N ASN A 52 6.46 -1.37 -8.50
CA ASN A 52 7.25 -1.95 -9.58
C ASN A 52 6.50 -1.94 -10.93
N SER A 53 5.17 -2.05 -10.93
CA SER A 53 4.38 -1.94 -12.16
C SER A 53 4.52 -0.54 -12.79
N TYR A 54 4.55 0.52 -11.97
CA TYR A 54 4.83 1.88 -12.45
C TYR A 54 6.27 2.07 -12.91
N LYS A 55 7.26 1.50 -12.19
CA LYS A 55 8.68 1.63 -12.56
C LYS A 55 8.99 1.02 -13.93
N ARG A 56 8.41 -0.14 -14.26
CA ARG A 56 8.66 -0.85 -15.52
C ARG A 56 7.98 -0.23 -16.75
N ARG A 57 7.10 0.75 -16.55
CA ARG A 57 6.24 1.31 -17.63
C ARG A 57 6.43 2.81 -17.87
N ARG A 58 7.62 3.38 -17.58
CA ARG A 58 7.98 4.73 -18.04
C ARG A 58 8.01 4.77 -19.58
N GLY A 59 6.86 4.97 -20.22
CA GLY A 59 6.70 5.10 -21.67
C GLY A 59 5.48 4.41 -22.30
N VAL A 60 4.83 3.47 -21.62
CA VAL A 60 3.64 2.75 -22.12
C VAL A 60 2.53 2.84 -21.08
N SER A 61 1.31 3.18 -21.51
CA SER A 61 0.16 3.49 -20.64
C SER A 61 0.10 2.62 -19.38
N ALA A 62 0.28 3.27 -18.22
CA ALA A 62 0.38 2.62 -16.92
C ALA A 62 -0.96 2.03 -16.41
N ASN A 63 -2.04 2.14 -17.20
CA ASN A 63 -3.40 1.99 -16.72
C ASN A 63 -3.79 0.52 -16.41
N SER A 64 -3.45 -0.44 -17.27
CA SER A 64 -4.00 -1.81 -17.13
C SER A 64 -3.47 -2.63 -15.95
N ALA A 65 -2.22 -2.41 -15.51
CA ALA A 65 -1.67 -3.11 -14.34
C ALA A 65 -2.04 -2.43 -13.01
N HIS A 66 -2.42 -1.15 -13.08
CA HIS A 66 -2.89 -0.39 -11.92
C HIS A 66 -4.31 -0.84 -11.53
N GLU A 67 -5.21 -0.95 -12.50
CA GLU A 67 -6.60 -1.37 -12.30
C GLU A 67 -6.68 -2.76 -11.63
N ALA A 68 -5.96 -3.75 -12.16
CA ALA A 68 -5.97 -5.11 -11.63
C ALA A 68 -5.44 -5.23 -10.18
N ILE A 69 -4.60 -4.31 -9.71
CA ILE A 69 -4.10 -4.32 -8.33
C ILE A 69 -4.96 -3.44 -7.42
N ALA A 70 -5.54 -2.35 -7.95
CA ALA A 70 -6.50 -1.53 -7.22
C ALA A 70 -7.77 -2.34 -6.87
N ASP A 71 -8.23 -3.21 -7.78
CA ASP A 71 -9.40 -4.08 -7.60
C ASP A 71 -9.18 -5.19 -6.54
N LEU A 72 -7.93 -5.47 -6.15
CA LEU A 72 -7.61 -6.46 -5.10
C LEU A 72 -7.88 -5.94 -3.69
N TYR A 73 -8.31 -4.69 -3.52
CA TYR A 73 -8.67 -4.14 -2.23
C TYR A 73 -10.11 -4.55 -1.84
N PRO A 74 -10.38 -5.03 -0.61
CA PRO A 74 -9.55 -5.02 0.61
C PRO A 74 -8.71 -6.28 0.85
N ASP A 75 -8.66 -7.21 -0.09
CA ASP A 75 -7.93 -8.47 -0.01
C ASP A 75 -6.39 -8.33 0.01
N THR A 76 -5.88 -7.11 0.14
CA THR A 76 -4.45 -6.80 0.22
C THR A 76 -3.91 -6.66 1.65
N MET A 77 -4.76 -6.67 2.69
CA MET A 77 -4.33 -6.62 4.10
C MET A 77 -4.24 -8.01 4.73
N SER A 78 -3.32 -8.27 5.68
CA SER A 78 -3.33 -9.55 6.40
C SER A 78 -4.72 -9.86 7.01
N PRO A 79 -5.20 -11.14 6.99
CA PRO A 79 -6.50 -11.53 7.55
C PRO A 79 -6.72 -11.06 8.97
N VAL A 80 -5.65 -10.95 9.76
CA VAL A 80 -5.65 -10.43 11.15
C VAL A 80 -6.28 -9.04 11.26
N TRP A 81 -6.17 -8.21 10.21
CA TRP A 81 -6.74 -6.87 10.16
C TRP A 81 -8.15 -6.82 9.56
N ARG A 82 -8.65 -7.93 9.02
CA ARG A 82 -9.98 -8.07 8.39
C ARG A 82 -11.05 -8.62 9.32
N ILE A 83 -10.65 -9.25 10.44
CA ILE A 83 -11.55 -9.81 11.48
C ILE A 83 -12.22 -8.70 12.27
#